data_AF-A0A256JN24-F1
#
_entry.id   AF-A0A256JN24-F1
#
_cell.length_a   1.000
_cell.length_b   1.000
_cell.length_c   1.000
_cell.angle_alpha   90.00
_cell.angle_beta   90.00
_cell.angle_gamma   90.00
#
_symmetry.space_group_name_H-M   'P 1'
#
loop_
_entity.id
_entity.type
_entity.pdbx_description
1 polymer ?
#
loop_
_entity_poly.entity_id
_entity_poly.type
_entity_poly.pdbx_seq_one_letter_code
_entity_poly.pdbx_strand_id
1 'polypeptide(L)'
;MEEIMMETKLEGEWIDVERTVPDEVGQDIIRMAVENSSNGDGATLLSVSGDDSSFESQISDAQVSAYVDMVANLGDGDNSEQDSLPDDFFERLSTRQRIFLEILLKSDGPVTGPEIREKMRSEYDQEVSDSGSGTAGIISGLTRKYGKEFRGDLIGGRVSHHNDEDNRVFEHWIGEKYEEDLRDYFDF
;
A
#
# COMPACT_ATOMS: atom_id res chain seq x y z
N MET A 1 -8.79 -24.65 18.71
CA MET A 1 -9.00 -24.86 17.27
C MET A 1 -7.74 -24.35 16.61
N GLU A 2 -7.09 -25.17 15.78
CA GLU A 2 -6.03 -24.65 14.90
C GLU A 2 -6.69 -23.68 13.92
N GLU A 3 -6.10 -22.50 13.80
CA GLU A 3 -6.54 -21.49 12.86
C GLU A 3 -6.04 -21.92 11.48
N ILE A 4 -6.97 -22.09 10.53
CA ILE A 4 -6.63 -22.46 9.16
C ILE A 4 -6.02 -21.23 8.51
N MET A 5 -4.85 -21.40 7.90
CA MET A 5 -4.09 -20.31 7.29
C MET A 5 -4.07 -20.49 5.77
N MET A 6 -4.12 -19.38 5.05
CA MET A 6 -3.94 -19.31 3.61
C MET A 6 -2.71 -18.48 3.28
N GLU A 7 -1.89 -18.96 2.37
CA GLU A 7 -0.89 -18.17 1.69
C GLU A 7 -1.57 -17.31 0.63
N THR A 8 -1.17 -16.05 0.55
CA THR A 8 -1.73 -15.06 -0.36
C THR A 8 -0.56 -14.34 -1.01
N LYS A 9 -0.53 -14.34 -2.33
CA LYS A 9 0.58 -13.86 -3.14
C LYS A 9 0.07 -12.94 -4.22
N LEU A 10 0.74 -11.81 -4.41
CA LEU A 10 0.43 -10.84 -5.44
C LEU A 10 1.68 -10.55 -6.25
N GLU A 11 1.69 -10.99 -7.51
CA GLU A 11 2.82 -10.87 -8.43
C GLU A 11 2.43 -10.03 -9.65
N GLY A 12 3.11 -8.91 -9.83
CA GLY A 12 2.96 -8.04 -11.00
C GLY A 12 4.30 -7.38 -11.33
N GLU A 13 4.34 -6.66 -12.44
CA GLU A 13 5.58 -6.01 -12.94
C GLU A 13 6.24 -5.11 -11.87
N TRP A 14 5.45 -4.54 -10.97
CA TRP A 14 5.90 -3.59 -9.95
C TRP A 14 5.56 -3.99 -8.52
N ILE A 15 5.02 -5.20 -8.30
CA ILE A 15 4.57 -5.66 -6.99
C ILE A 15 4.83 -7.15 -6.78
N ASP A 16 5.32 -7.50 -5.59
CA ASP A 16 5.57 -8.88 -5.18
C ASP A 16 5.28 -9.05 -3.69
N VAL A 17 4.01 -9.27 -3.31
CA VAL A 17 3.57 -9.35 -1.91
C VAL A 17 3.15 -10.78 -1.59
N GLU A 18 3.85 -11.44 -0.68
CA GLU A 18 3.52 -12.78 -0.18
C GLU A 18 3.24 -12.72 1.33
N ARG A 19 2.10 -13.26 1.77
CA ARG A 19 1.65 -13.28 3.18
C ARG A 19 0.81 -14.49 3.51
N THR A 20 0.97 -15.00 4.72
CA THR A 20 0.08 -15.97 5.33
C THR A 20 -1.00 -15.24 6.13
N VAL A 21 -2.28 -15.47 5.83
CA VAL A 21 -3.44 -14.83 6.45
C VAL A 21 -4.41 -15.88 6.99
N PRO A 22 -5.29 -15.54 7.95
CA PRO A 22 -6.37 -16.43 8.36
C PRO A 22 -7.31 -16.77 7.21
N ASP A 23 -7.88 -17.98 7.20
CA ASP A 23 -8.80 -18.50 6.17
C ASP A 23 -9.94 -17.54 5.85
N GLU A 24 -10.58 -16.96 6.86
CA GLU A 24 -11.68 -16.01 6.68
C GLU A 24 -11.27 -14.80 5.82
N VAL A 25 -10.02 -14.35 5.97
CA VAL A 25 -9.48 -13.24 5.17
C VAL A 25 -9.10 -13.70 3.78
N GLY A 26 -8.49 -14.88 3.65
CA GLY A 26 -8.22 -15.47 2.34
C GLY A 26 -9.50 -15.59 1.51
N GLN A 27 -10.61 -15.97 2.14
CA GLN A 27 -11.93 -16.03 1.50
C GLN A 27 -12.46 -14.63 1.11
N ASP A 28 -12.26 -13.60 1.93
CA ASP A 28 -12.65 -12.22 1.60
C ASP A 28 -11.82 -11.63 0.45
N ILE A 29 -10.52 -11.96 0.39
CA ILE A 29 -9.63 -11.64 -0.72
C ILE A 29 -10.14 -12.30 -2.01
N ILE A 30 -10.45 -13.60 -1.96
CA ILE A 30 -11.00 -14.33 -3.10
C ILE A 30 -12.33 -13.71 -3.54
N ARG A 31 -13.23 -13.42 -2.59
CA ARG A 31 -14.51 -12.78 -2.89
C ARG A 31 -14.32 -11.43 -3.58
N MET A 32 -13.42 -10.60 -3.08
CA MET A 32 -13.11 -9.30 -3.68
C MET A 32 -12.57 -9.44 -5.10
N ALA A 33 -11.70 -10.43 -5.34
CA ALA A 33 -11.14 -10.72 -6.65
C ALA A 33 -12.21 -11.21 -7.65
N VAL A 34 -13.18 -12.01 -7.19
CA VAL A 34 -14.29 -12.52 -8.00
C VAL A 34 -15.34 -11.45 -8.29
N GLU A 35 -15.78 -10.69 -7.28
CA GLU A 35 -16.81 -9.64 -7.43
C GLU A 35 -16.37 -8.53 -8.36
N ASN A 36 -15.05 -8.29 -8.43
CA ASN A 36 -14.46 -7.23 -9.24
C ASN A 36 -13.61 -7.79 -10.39
N SER A 37 -13.82 -9.05 -10.77
CA SER A 37 -13.06 -9.64 -11.89
C SER A 37 -13.45 -8.94 -13.20
N SER A 38 -12.59 -8.07 -13.72
CA SER A 38 -12.74 -7.51 -15.05
C SER A 38 -12.28 -8.53 -16.09
N ASN A 39 -13.10 -8.77 -17.12
CA ASN A 39 -12.71 -9.58 -18.28
C ASN A 39 -11.64 -8.84 -19.10
N GLY A 40 -10.37 -9.04 -18.76
CA GLY A 40 -9.21 -8.65 -19.57
C GLY A 40 -8.46 -7.42 -19.07
N ASP A 41 -7.13 -7.51 -19.18
CA ASP A 41 -6.09 -6.49 -18.90
C ASP A 41 -5.62 -6.29 -17.44
N GLY A 42 -5.80 -7.29 -16.57
CA GLY A 42 -5.10 -7.31 -15.27
C GLY A 42 -3.62 -7.70 -15.45
N ALA A 43 -2.69 -6.77 -15.25
CA ALA A 43 -1.24 -7.02 -15.32
C ALA A 43 -0.67 -7.69 -14.04
N THR A 44 -1.48 -7.80 -12.99
CA THR A 44 -1.07 -8.33 -11.68
C THR A 44 -1.84 -9.62 -11.36
N LEU A 45 -1.11 -10.68 -11.06
CA LEU A 45 -1.63 -11.98 -10.63
C LEU A 45 -1.81 -12.00 -9.11
N LEU A 46 -3.02 -12.33 -8.67
CA LEU A 46 -3.33 -12.68 -7.29
C LEU A 46 -3.46 -14.20 -7.20
N SER A 47 -2.69 -14.82 -6.31
CA SER A 47 -2.79 -16.23 -5.94
C SER A 47 -3.12 -16.35 -4.46
N VAL A 48 -4.07 -17.20 -4.11
CA VAL A 48 -4.43 -17.54 -2.72
C VAL A 48 -4.46 -19.05 -2.60
N SER A 49 -3.63 -19.64 -1.73
CA SER A 49 -3.53 -21.09 -1.54
C SER A 49 -3.63 -21.47 -0.07
N GLY A 50 -4.53 -22.40 0.25
CA GLY A 50 -4.58 -23.12 1.52
C GLY A 50 -4.28 -24.61 1.32
N ASP A 51 -4.38 -25.38 2.41
CA ASP A 51 -3.98 -26.80 2.43
C ASP A 51 -4.66 -27.67 1.35
N ASP A 52 -5.93 -27.39 1.03
CA ASP A 52 -6.73 -28.19 0.08
C ASP A 52 -7.25 -27.39 -1.14
N SER A 53 -6.91 -26.11 -1.27
CA SER A 53 -7.46 -25.27 -2.34
C SER A 53 -6.53 -24.14 -2.76
N SER A 54 -6.56 -23.82 -4.06
CA SER A 54 -5.84 -22.69 -4.63
C SER A 54 -6.75 -21.89 -5.56
N PHE A 55 -6.65 -20.57 -5.48
CA PHE A 55 -7.35 -19.61 -6.32
C PHE A 55 -6.32 -18.70 -6.99
N GLU A 56 -6.48 -18.46 -8.28
CA GLU A 56 -5.65 -17.51 -9.02
C GLU A 56 -6.55 -16.62 -9.87
N SER A 57 -6.29 -15.31 -9.85
CA SER A 57 -7.01 -14.33 -10.65
C SER A 57 -6.10 -13.19 -11.08
N GLN A 58 -6.27 -12.74 -12.32
CA GLN A 58 -5.70 -11.46 -12.74
C GLN A 58 -6.56 -10.35 -12.16
N ILE A 59 -5.93 -9.45 -11.41
CA ILE A 59 -6.60 -8.28 -10.85
C ILE A 59 -6.06 -7.02 -11.51
N SER A 60 -6.91 -6.01 -11.63
CA SER A 60 -6.53 -4.69 -12.10
C SER A 60 -5.68 -3.96 -11.06
N ASP A 61 -4.90 -2.99 -11.51
CA ASP A 61 -4.05 -2.18 -10.65
C ASP A 61 -4.83 -1.35 -9.61
N ALA A 62 -6.11 -1.06 -9.87
CA ALA A 62 -6.99 -0.43 -8.88
C ALA A 62 -7.30 -1.39 -7.71
N GLN A 63 -7.42 -2.69 -7.99
CA GLN A 63 -7.66 -3.73 -7.01
C GLN A 63 -6.40 -4.09 -6.22
N VAL A 64 -5.22 -3.93 -6.84
CA VAL A 64 -3.91 -4.13 -6.18
C VAL A 64 -3.80 -3.30 -4.90
N SER A 65 -4.16 -2.02 -4.93
CA SER A 65 -4.10 -1.16 -3.73
C SER A 65 -5.03 -1.64 -2.63
N ALA A 66 -6.27 -2.01 -2.98
CA ALA A 66 -7.25 -2.51 -2.02
C ALA A 66 -6.79 -3.82 -1.35
N TYR A 67 -6.16 -4.71 -2.13
CA TYR A 67 -5.58 -5.93 -1.64
C TYR A 67 -4.38 -5.68 -0.72
N VAL A 68 -3.45 -4.82 -1.13
CA VAL A 68 -2.27 -4.46 -0.33
C VAL A 68 -2.70 -3.88 1.01
N ASP A 69 -3.70 -2.98 1.02
CA ASP A 69 -4.20 -2.40 2.26
C ASP A 69 -4.92 -3.43 3.13
N MET A 70 -5.75 -4.30 2.53
CA MET A 70 -6.43 -5.38 3.26
C MET A 70 -5.41 -6.30 3.93
N VAL A 71 -4.44 -6.81 3.16
CA VAL A 71 -3.38 -7.69 3.66
C VAL A 71 -2.46 -6.98 4.66
N ALA A 72 -2.12 -5.71 4.40
CA ALA A 72 -1.34 -4.92 5.33
C ALA A 72 -2.12 -4.69 6.64
N ASN A 73 -3.45 -4.65 6.64
CA ASN A 73 -4.25 -4.37 7.82
C ASN A 73 -4.53 -5.58 8.74
N LEU A 74 -3.99 -6.77 8.47
CA LEU A 74 -4.29 -8.00 9.24
C LEU A 74 -3.26 -8.44 10.28
N GLY A 75 -2.08 -7.81 10.31
CA GLY A 75 -1.09 -8.12 11.37
C GLY A 75 -1.56 -7.61 12.74
N ASP A 76 -1.72 -8.54 13.68
CA ASP A 76 -1.85 -8.33 15.13
C ASP A 76 -0.44 -8.36 15.76
N GLY A 77 -0.06 -7.24 16.40
CA GLY A 77 0.96 -7.11 17.45
C GLY A 77 2.43 -7.42 17.16
N ASP A 78 3.23 -6.38 16.96
CA ASP A 78 4.42 -6.21 17.82
C ASP A 78 4.62 -4.71 18.11
N ASN A 79 4.10 -4.33 19.27
CA ASN A 79 3.97 -2.99 19.78
C ASN A 79 5.36 -2.37 20.01
N SER A 80 5.92 -1.76 18.97
CA SER A 80 7.10 -0.91 19.14
C SER A 80 6.63 0.52 19.41
N GLU A 81 6.59 0.87 20.70
CA GLU A 81 6.48 2.24 21.21
C GLU A 81 7.72 3.07 20.82
N GLN A 82 8.05 3.14 19.53
CA GLN A 82 9.10 4.05 19.03
C GLN A 82 8.49 5.43 18.87
N ASP A 83 8.78 6.31 19.83
CA ASP A 83 8.37 7.72 19.84
C ASP A 83 9.13 8.58 18.81
N SER A 84 10.15 8.02 18.13
CA SER A 84 10.95 8.71 17.11
C SER A 84 11.19 7.82 15.89
N LEU A 85 11.55 8.43 14.76
CA LEU A 85 12.00 7.69 13.59
C LEU A 85 13.26 6.85 13.90
N PRO A 86 13.43 5.66 13.28
CA PRO A 86 14.68 4.91 13.34
C PRO A 86 15.88 5.77 12.88
N ASP A 87 17.03 5.64 13.55
CA ASP A 87 18.24 6.41 13.22
C ASP A 87 18.67 6.27 11.74
N ASP A 88 18.43 5.09 11.15
CA ASP A 88 18.75 4.76 9.77
C ASP A 88 17.61 5.03 8.77
N PHE A 89 16.50 5.63 9.23
CA PHE A 89 15.27 5.76 8.46
C PHE A 89 15.50 6.46 7.12
N PHE A 90 16.09 7.65 7.14
CA PHE A 90 16.32 8.48 5.95
C PHE A 90 17.37 7.90 5.02
N GLU A 91 18.37 7.19 5.55
CA GLU A 91 19.42 6.53 4.76
C GLU A 91 18.85 5.36 3.95
N ARG A 92 17.82 4.70 4.50
CA ARG A 92 17.19 3.53 3.90
C ARG A 92 16.04 3.88 2.96
N LEU A 93 15.61 5.13 2.87
CA LEU A 93 14.58 5.53 1.90
C LEU A 93 15.10 5.41 0.47
N SER A 94 14.31 4.82 -0.41
CA SER A 94 14.56 4.98 -1.84
C SER A 94 14.22 6.40 -2.28
N THR A 95 14.77 6.85 -3.42
CA THR A 95 14.43 8.17 -4.00
C THR A 95 12.92 8.38 -4.13
N ARG A 96 12.19 7.35 -4.60
CA ARG A 96 10.73 7.41 -4.75
C ARG A 96 10.00 7.52 -3.40
N GLN A 97 10.48 6.81 -2.37
CA GLN A 97 9.90 6.92 -1.02
C GLN A 97 10.15 8.30 -0.41
N ARG A 98 11.36 8.85 -0.59
CA ARG A 98 11.69 10.20 -0.16
C ARG A 98 10.75 11.23 -0.81
N ILE A 99 10.61 11.18 -2.13
CA ILE A 99 9.76 12.10 -2.90
C ILE A 99 8.29 11.97 -2.49
N PHE A 100 7.81 10.73 -2.28
CA PHE A 100 6.45 10.48 -1.81
C PHE A 100 6.19 11.19 -0.47
N LEU A 101 7.07 11.03 0.52
CA LEU A 101 6.93 11.70 1.83
C LEU A 101 7.00 13.22 1.69
N GLU A 102 7.89 13.73 0.84
CA GLU A 102 8.03 15.16 0.58
C GLU A 102 6.74 15.76 -0.04
N ILE A 103 6.10 15.05 -0.97
CA ILE A 103 4.82 15.45 -1.55
C ILE A 103 3.73 15.52 -0.48
N LEU A 104 3.66 14.52 0.40
CA LEU A 104 2.67 14.51 1.49
C LEU A 104 2.90 15.68 2.46
N LEU A 105 4.16 16.00 2.81
CA LEU A 105 4.51 17.10 3.71
C LEU A 105 4.21 18.49 3.14
N LYS A 106 4.41 18.67 1.82
CA LYS A 106 4.13 19.94 1.12
C LYS A 106 2.63 20.22 0.96
N SER A 107 1.78 19.22 1.16
CA SER A 107 0.35 19.32 0.89
C SER A 107 -0.38 19.85 2.13
N ASP A 108 -1.24 20.86 1.95
CA ASP A 108 -2.13 21.37 3.01
C ASP A 108 -3.34 20.44 3.22
N GLY A 109 -3.06 19.18 3.58
CA GLY A 109 -4.05 18.15 3.86
C GLY A 109 -3.91 16.88 3.01
N PRO A 110 -4.93 15.99 3.07
CA PRO A 110 -4.92 14.73 2.34
C PRO A 110 -4.80 14.93 0.83
N VAL A 111 -3.98 14.11 0.18
CA VAL A 111 -3.77 14.10 -1.27
C VAL A 111 -4.05 12.73 -1.85
N THR A 112 -4.65 12.70 -3.02
CA THR A 112 -5.05 11.45 -3.67
C THR A 112 -3.88 10.76 -4.36
N GLY A 113 -3.97 9.44 -4.53
CA GLY A 113 -3.01 8.67 -5.31
C GLY A 113 -2.69 9.27 -6.69
N PRO A 114 -3.70 9.65 -7.52
CA PRO A 114 -3.48 10.34 -8.79
C PRO A 114 -2.72 11.67 -8.66
N GLU A 115 -3.07 12.52 -7.69
CA GLU A 115 -2.37 13.79 -7.46
C GLU A 115 -0.90 13.57 -7.08
N ILE A 116 -0.62 12.58 -6.24
CA ILE A 116 0.75 12.22 -5.85
C ILE A 116 1.55 11.81 -7.10
N ARG A 117 1.00 10.95 -7.95
CA ARG A 117 1.68 10.50 -9.17
C ARG A 117 1.92 11.63 -10.16
N GLU A 118 0.96 12.53 -10.32
CA GLU A 118 1.10 13.72 -11.15
C GLU A 118 2.25 14.60 -10.65
N LYS A 119 2.34 14.85 -9.34
CA LYS A 119 3.43 15.61 -8.72
C LYS A 119 4.78 14.91 -8.87
N MET A 120 4.84 13.59 -8.68
CA MET A 120 6.07 12.81 -8.89
C MET A 120 6.61 12.97 -10.32
N ARG A 121 5.72 12.95 -11.33
CA ARG A 121 6.10 13.15 -12.74
C ARG A 121 6.49 14.59 -13.03
N SER A 122 5.65 15.55 -12.66
CA SER A 122 5.78 16.96 -13.07
C SER A 122 6.79 17.76 -12.25
N GLU A 123 6.89 17.52 -10.94
CA GLU A 123 7.75 18.29 -10.03
C GLU A 123 9.11 17.62 -9.80
N TYR A 124 9.19 16.28 -9.92
CA TYR A 124 10.38 15.50 -9.54
C TYR A 124 10.98 14.63 -10.66
N ASP A 125 10.43 14.71 -11.88
CA ASP A 125 10.86 13.93 -13.05
C ASP A 125 10.98 12.43 -12.76
N GLN A 126 10.04 11.91 -11.94
CA GLN A 126 9.98 10.49 -11.59
C GLN A 126 8.93 9.77 -12.42
N GLU A 127 9.37 8.78 -13.19
CA GLU A 127 8.45 7.84 -13.82
C GLU A 127 7.79 6.94 -12.77
N VAL A 128 6.46 7.01 -12.75
CA VAL A 128 5.56 6.17 -11.95
C VAL A 128 4.39 5.75 -12.83
N SER A 129 3.93 4.51 -12.68
CA SER A 129 2.76 4.00 -13.42
C SER A 129 1.55 4.90 -13.21
N ASP A 130 0.78 5.21 -14.25
CA ASP A 130 -0.43 6.04 -14.13
C ASP A 130 -1.55 5.40 -13.30
N SER A 131 -1.46 4.09 -13.08
CA SER A 131 -2.41 3.31 -12.29
C SER A 131 -2.14 3.36 -10.78
N GLY A 132 -3.09 2.86 -9.99
CA GLY A 132 -3.01 2.82 -8.51
C GLY A 132 -1.78 2.06 -7.97
N SER A 133 -1.17 1.19 -8.78
CA SER A 133 0.01 0.41 -8.39
C SER A 133 1.25 1.28 -8.10
N GLY A 134 1.35 2.47 -8.69
CA GLY A 134 2.49 3.37 -8.50
C GLY A 134 2.69 3.84 -7.06
N THR A 135 1.61 4.23 -6.37
CA THR A 135 1.67 4.64 -4.95
C THR A 135 1.64 3.43 -4.02
N ALA A 136 0.87 2.39 -4.36
CA ALA A 136 0.79 1.16 -3.57
C ALA A 136 2.15 0.45 -3.43
N GLY A 137 2.97 0.44 -4.49
CA GLY A 137 4.32 -0.13 -4.45
C GLY A 137 5.26 0.62 -3.50
N ILE A 138 5.16 1.94 -3.43
CA ILE A 138 5.95 2.78 -2.52
C ILE A 138 5.58 2.49 -1.06
N ILE A 139 4.28 2.47 -0.76
CA ILE A 139 3.73 2.16 0.58
C ILE A 139 4.08 0.73 0.99
N SER A 140 3.97 -0.23 0.07
CA SER A 140 4.37 -1.62 0.28
C SER A 140 5.85 -1.72 0.63
N GLY A 141 6.71 -0.97 -0.07
CA GLY A 141 8.14 -0.92 0.21
C GLY A 141 8.46 -0.36 1.60
N LEU A 142 7.70 0.63 2.08
CA LEU A 142 7.86 1.16 3.45
C LEU A 142 7.40 0.12 4.48
N THR A 143 6.25 -0.51 4.25
CA THR A 143 5.70 -1.58 5.10
C THR A 143 6.68 -2.76 5.23
N ARG A 144 7.37 -3.14 4.14
CA ARG A 144 8.40 -4.20 4.19
C ARG A 144 9.62 -3.81 5.02
N LYS A 145 10.03 -2.54 5.01
CA LYS A 145 11.24 -2.08 5.69
C LYS A 145 11.05 -1.91 7.19
N TYR A 146 9.89 -1.40 7.60
CA TYR A 146 9.66 -0.92 8.96
C TYR A 146 8.45 -1.56 9.64
N GLY A 147 7.71 -2.41 8.93
CA GLY A 147 6.50 -3.01 9.46
C GLY A 147 5.26 -2.14 9.26
N LYS A 148 4.11 -2.74 9.57
CA LYS A 148 2.78 -2.18 9.37
C LYS A 148 2.47 -1.06 10.35
N GLU A 149 2.74 -1.28 11.63
CA GLU A 149 2.41 -0.32 12.69
C GLU A 149 3.14 0.99 12.46
N PHE A 150 4.45 0.91 12.28
CA PHE A 150 5.27 2.05 11.88
C PHE A 150 4.74 2.73 10.61
N ARG A 151 4.36 1.96 9.57
CA ARG A 151 3.77 2.53 8.36
C ARG A 151 2.45 3.25 8.64
N GLY A 152 1.60 2.71 9.51
CA GLY A 152 0.33 3.33 9.90
C GLY A 152 0.53 4.62 10.69
N ASP A 153 1.56 4.67 11.53
CA ASP A 153 1.96 5.88 12.26
C ASP A 153 2.61 6.92 11.34
N LEU A 154 3.31 6.49 10.29
CA LEU A 154 3.99 7.36 9.32
C LEU A 154 3.03 7.94 8.27
N ILE A 155 2.14 7.11 7.73
CA ILE A 155 1.26 7.47 6.60
C ILE A 155 -0.18 7.06 6.94
N GLY A 156 -1.02 8.07 7.11
CA GLY A 156 -2.47 7.92 7.18
C GLY A 156 -3.05 7.72 5.78
N GLY A 157 -4.21 7.05 5.72
CA GLY A 157 -4.94 6.91 4.47
C GLY A 157 -6.41 6.57 4.68
N ARG A 158 -7.24 6.96 3.70
CA ARG A 158 -8.66 6.60 3.66
C ARG A 158 -9.17 6.50 2.22
N VAL A 159 -10.28 5.79 2.04
CA VAL A 159 -11.05 5.88 0.81
C VAL A 159 -11.79 7.21 0.79
N SER A 160 -11.56 8.02 -0.23
CA SER A 160 -12.20 9.33 -0.41
C SER A 160 -13.57 9.18 -1.08
N HIS A 161 -13.61 8.56 -2.27
CA HIS A 161 -14.81 8.36 -3.06
C HIS A 161 -14.56 7.31 -4.16
N HIS A 162 -15.63 6.88 -4.83
CA HIS A 162 -15.55 6.16 -6.09
C HIS A 162 -15.47 7.18 -7.23
N ASN A 163 -14.59 6.95 -8.20
CA ASN A 163 -14.62 7.73 -9.43
C ASN A 163 -15.74 7.22 -10.37
N ASP A 164 -15.91 7.87 -11.52
CA ASP A 164 -16.93 7.53 -12.52
C ASP A 164 -16.78 6.10 -13.12
N GLU A 165 -15.68 5.40 -12.81
CA GLU A 165 -15.37 4.04 -13.23
C GLU A 165 -15.48 3.04 -12.05
N ASP A 166 -16.17 3.41 -10.96
CA ASP A 166 -16.30 2.66 -9.71
C ASP A 166 -14.96 2.34 -8.99
N ASN A 167 -13.85 2.89 -9.46
CA ASN A 167 -12.54 2.73 -8.83
C ASN A 167 -12.46 3.56 -7.55
N ARG A 168 -11.96 2.95 -6.47
CA ARG A 168 -11.75 3.63 -5.19
C ARG A 168 -10.57 4.60 -5.30
N VAL A 169 -10.82 5.86 -4.99
CA VAL A 169 -9.79 6.89 -4.85
C VAL A 169 -9.33 6.92 -3.40
N PHE A 170 -8.04 6.70 -3.19
CA PHE A 170 -7.41 6.75 -1.86
C PHE A 170 -6.73 8.09 -1.66
N GLU A 171 -6.97 8.67 -0.49
CA GLU A 171 -6.28 9.84 0.04
C GLU A 171 -5.21 9.40 1.04
N HIS A 172 -4.08 10.11 1.05
CA HIS A 172 -2.95 9.87 1.93
C HIS A 172 -2.48 11.17 2.58
N TRP A 173 -1.94 11.08 3.79
CA TRP A 173 -1.33 12.20 4.54
C TRP A 173 -0.23 11.67 5.48
N ILE A 174 0.64 12.55 5.95
CA ILE A 174 1.63 12.20 6.99
C ILE A 174 0.92 12.04 8.33
N GLY A 175 1.21 10.95 9.04
CA GLY A 175 0.71 10.73 10.39
C GLY A 175 1.40 11.65 11.41
N GLU A 176 0.65 12.06 12.43
CA GLU A 176 1.10 13.07 13.41
C GLU A 176 2.35 12.65 14.20
N LYS A 177 2.53 11.34 14.41
CA LYS A 177 3.56 10.80 15.31
C LYS A 177 4.98 11.17 14.89
N TYR A 178 5.25 11.17 13.59
CA TYR A 178 6.60 11.43 13.05
C TYR A 178 6.65 12.70 12.19
N GLU A 179 5.60 13.53 12.20
CA GLU A 179 5.52 14.69 11.33
C GLU A 179 6.62 15.72 11.61
N GLU A 180 6.93 15.98 12.88
CA GLU A 180 7.99 16.94 13.28
C GLU A 180 9.36 16.48 12.80
N ASP A 181 9.75 15.23 13.07
CA ASP A 181 11.01 14.64 12.60
C ASP A 181 11.15 14.70 11.07
N LEU A 182 10.04 14.49 10.36
CA LEU A 182 10.01 14.58 8.89
C LEU A 182 10.18 16.03 8.42
N ARG A 183 9.46 16.99 9.01
CA ARG A 183 9.57 18.42 8.65
C ARG A 183 10.98 18.95 8.89
N ASP A 184 11.56 18.62 10.04
CA ASP A 184 12.94 18.97 10.40
C ASP A 184 13.94 18.43 9.39
N TYR A 185 13.76 17.18 8.93
CA TYR A 185 14.67 16.58 7.96
C TYR A 185 14.57 17.18 6.56
N PHE A 186 13.35 17.50 6.11
CA PHE A 186 13.08 18.01 4.77
C PHE A 186 13.15 19.55 4.66
N ASP A 187 13.49 20.25 5.75
CA ASP A 187 13.57 21.71 5.84
C ASP A 187 12.22 22.41 5.49
N PHE A 188 11.09 21.90 6.02
CA PHE A 188 9.74 22.50 5.85
C PHE A 188 9.27 23.35 7.03
#